data_AF-A0A6P1EH78-F1
#
_entry.id   AF-A0A6P1EH78-F1
#
_cell.length_a   1.000
_cell.length_b   1.000
_cell.length_c   1.000
_cell.angle_alpha   90.00
_cell.angle_beta   90.00
_cell.angle_gamma   90.00
#
_symmetry.space_group_name_H-M   'P 1'
#
loop_
_entity.id
_entity.type
_entity.pdbx_description
1 polymer ?
#
loop_
_entity_poly.entity_id
_entity_poly.type
_entity_poly.pdbx_seq_one_letter_code
_entity_poly.pdbx_strand_id
1 'polypeptide(L)'
;MREPYAWEIIMGDKTIEYRTWLPGKVSTFLLVSTATPSVTDFGWGLPNGYALAIIKIDAVSDNKSHGSYSWHVSVENLVKPFPVKGRLHFYQVDDAKIETLPHLLDSLMVYREDKGSKKNGNFVEQYVNPLLKIGYGQMPKKYQKIIQRTGDWHVAAETWYKSRNSGTH
;
A
#
# COMPACT_ATOMS: atom_id res chain seq x y z
N MET A 1 -6.30 0.97 4.45
CA MET A 1 -6.55 0.27 3.18
C MET A 1 -5.73 -1.02 3.15
N ARG A 2 -6.21 -2.12 2.57
CA ARG A 2 -5.44 -3.37 2.53
C ARG A 2 -4.51 -3.40 1.33
N GLU A 3 -3.35 -4.03 1.48
CA GLU A 3 -2.55 -4.39 0.31
C GLU A 3 -3.27 -5.44 -0.55
N PRO A 4 -3.10 -5.43 -1.89
CA PRO A 4 -2.21 -4.55 -2.67
C PRO A 4 -2.82 -3.18 -3.04
N TYR A 5 -4.07 -2.88 -2.66
CA TYR A 5 -4.76 -1.67 -3.12
C TYR A 5 -4.08 -0.36 -2.70
N ALA A 6 -3.41 -0.34 -1.54
CA ALA A 6 -2.65 0.84 -1.11
C ALA A 6 -1.47 1.09 -2.05
N TRP A 7 -0.73 0.04 -2.40
CA TRP A 7 0.31 0.09 -3.41
C TRP A 7 -0.20 0.46 -4.80
N GLU A 8 -1.32 -0.12 -5.25
CA GLU A 8 -1.91 0.20 -6.56
C GLU A 8 -2.27 1.69 -6.68
N ILE A 9 -2.71 2.34 -5.60
CA ILE A 9 -2.92 3.79 -5.58
C ILE A 9 -1.60 4.55 -5.70
N ILE A 10 -0.55 4.11 -4.99
CA ILE A 10 0.79 4.70 -5.11
C ILE A 10 1.36 4.52 -6.52
N MET A 11 1.04 3.42 -7.18
CA MET A 11 1.43 3.14 -8.56
C MET A 11 0.56 3.82 -9.61
N GLY A 12 -0.59 4.39 -9.22
CA GLY A 12 -1.55 4.98 -10.16
C GLY A 12 -2.37 3.94 -10.94
N ASP A 13 -2.24 2.66 -10.60
CA ASP A 13 -3.02 1.56 -11.18
C ASP A 13 -4.46 1.57 -10.68
N LYS A 14 -4.66 2.06 -9.44
CA LYS A 14 -5.96 2.30 -8.85
C LYS A 14 -6.13 3.80 -8.58
N THR A 15 -7.00 4.44 -9.34
CA THR A 15 -7.29 5.88 -9.24
C THR A 15 -8.64 6.17 -8.59
N ILE A 16 -9.41 5.14 -8.24
CA ILE A 16 -10.73 5.29 -7.61
C ILE A 16 -10.79 4.42 -6.36
N GLU A 17 -11.07 5.05 -5.22
CA GLU A 17 -11.41 4.38 -3.97
C GLU A 17 -12.93 4.42 -3.74
N TYR A 18 -13.52 3.26 -3.45
CA TYR A 18 -14.95 3.17 -3.20
C TYR A 18 -15.24 3.16 -1.70
N ARG A 19 -16.15 4.03 -1.25
CA ARG A 19 -16.56 4.14 0.15
C ARG A 19 -18.07 4.25 0.27
N THR A 20 -18.65 3.68 1.31
CA THR A 20 -20.08 3.85 1.64
C THR A 20 -20.41 5.20 2.27
N TRP A 21 -19.42 6.09 2.38
CA TRP A 21 -19.53 7.38 3.04
C TRP A 21 -18.75 8.46 2.27
N LEU A 22 -19.18 9.72 2.42
CA LEU A 22 -18.56 10.90 1.81
C LEU A 22 -17.36 11.39 2.62
N PRO A 23 -16.34 11.99 1.99
CA PRO A 23 -15.15 12.46 2.72
C PRO A 23 -15.41 13.74 3.55
N GLY A 24 -16.57 14.38 3.37
CA GLY A 24 -16.90 15.64 4.03
C GLY A 24 -16.00 16.78 3.53
N LYS A 25 -15.32 17.47 4.46
CA LYS A 25 -14.38 18.55 4.15
C LYS A 25 -12.95 18.08 3.86
N VAL A 26 -12.68 16.79 3.99
CA VAL A 26 -11.33 16.24 3.80
C VAL A 26 -11.03 16.14 2.31
N SER A 27 -9.99 16.84 1.86
CA SER A 27 -9.49 16.81 0.48
C SER A 27 -8.17 16.05 0.34
N THR A 28 -7.45 15.82 1.44
CA THR A 28 -6.22 15.03 1.49
C THR A 28 -6.21 14.13 2.71
N PHE A 29 -5.69 12.92 2.60
CA PHE A 29 -5.59 11.99 3.72
C PHE A 29 -4.31 11.17 3.69
N LEU A 30 -3.85 10.76 4.87
CA LEU A 30 -2.73 9.83 5.00
C LEU A 30 -3.18 8.41 4.64
N LEU A 31 -2.58 7.86 3.60
CA LEU A 31 -2.75 6.47 3.21
C LEU A 31 -2.00 5.55 4.17
N VAL A 32 -2.77 4.75 4.90
CA VAL A 32 -2.25 3.73 5.81
C VAL A 32 -2.61 2.34 5.29
N SER A 33 -1.62 1.49 5.08
CA SER A 33 -1.82 0.06 4.84
C SER A 33 -2.31 -0.59 6.15
N THR A 34 -3.30 -1.46 6.06
CA THR A 34 -3.86 -2.12 7.25
C THR A 34 -2.87 -3.12 7.83
N ALA A 35 -2.91 -3.32 9.14
CA ALA A 35 -2.05 -4.29 9.83
C ALA A 35 -2.40 -5.74 9.49
N THR A 36 -3.64 -6.00 9.02
CA THR A 36 -4.07 -7.33 8.59
C THR A 36 -3.62 -7.59 7.15
N PRO A 37 -2.73 -8.56 6.90
CA PRO A 37 -2.30 -8.89 5.55
C PRO A 37 -3.45 -9.34 4.66
N SER A 38 -3.20 -9.37 3.35
CA SER A 38 -4.10 -10.03 2.41
C SER A 38 -4.29 -11.51 2.77
N VAL A 39 -5.45 -12.05 2.41
CA VAL A 39 -5.69 -13.50 2.50
C VAL A 39 -4.92 -14.25 1.41
N THR A 40 -4.60 -13.59 0.30
CA THR A 40 -3.90 -14.17 -0.84
C THR A 40 -2.39 -14.14 -0.71
N ASP A 41 -1.83 -13.21 0.08
CA ASP A 41 -0.39 -12.97 0.16
C ASP A 41 0.00 -12.15 1.41
N PHE A 42 1.30 -11.93 1.62
CA PHE A 42 1.86 -11.10 2.71
C PHE A 42 1.87 -9.60 2.40
N GLY A 43 0.90 -9.10 1.63
CA GLY A 43 0.96 -7.77 1.04
C GLY A 43 2.07 -7.65 0.00
N TRP A 44 2.38 -8.71 -0.75
CA TRP A 44 3.44 -8.70 -1.79
C TRP A 44 4.85 -8.35 -1.26
N GLY A 45 5.10 -8.62 0.02
CA GLY A 45 6.34 -8.20 0.67
C GLY A 45 6.37 -6.70 1.02
N LEU A 46 5.24 -6.00 0.90
CA LEU A 46 5.06 -4.62 1.32
C LEU A 46 4.60 -4.52 2.78
N PRO A 47 4.82 -3.37 3.43
CA PRO A 47 4.48 -3.18 4.83
C PRO A 47 2.98 -3.16 5.09
N ASN A 48 2.55 -3.92 6.09
CA ASN A 48 1.22 -3.86 6.67
C ASN A 48 1.26 -3.03 7.96
N GLY A 49 0.28 -2.14 8.17
CA GLY A 49 0.20 -1.28 9.37
C GLY A 49 1.11 -0.06 9.32
N TYR A 50 1.37 0.47 8.12
CA TYR A 50 2.27 1.60 7.89
C TYR A 50 1.58 2.73 7.14
N ALA A 51 1.91 3.97 7.48
CA ALA A 51 1.63 5.12 6.64
C ALA A 51 2.61 5.13 5.45
N LEU A 52 2.09 5.41 4.26
CA LEU A 52 2.83 5.28 3.01
C LEU A 52 2.84 6.58 2.19
N ALA A 53 1.69 7.25 2.05
CA ALA A 53 1.60 8.42 1.20
C ALA A 53 0.53 9.39 1.71
N ILE A 54 0.60 10.64 1.27
CA ILE A 54 -0.52 11.58 1.32
C ILE A 54 -1.26 11.47 -0.01
N ILE A 55 -2.56 11.21 0.07
CA ILE A 55 -3.43 11.04 -1.08
C ILE A 55 -4.39 12.21 -1.14
N LYS A 56 -4.51 12.80 -2.31
CA LYS A 56 -5.49 13.82 -2.62
C LYS A 56 -6.76 13.16 -3.16
N ILE A 57 -7.91 13.74 -2.79
CA ILE A 57 -9.21 13.46 -3.39
C ILE A 57 -9.45 14.54 -4.43
N ASP A 58 -9.34 14.19 -5.69
CA ASP A 58 -9.51 15.11 -6.82
C ASP A 58 -10.99 15.38 -7.12
N ALA A 59 -11.83 14.35 -6.96
CA ALA A 59 -13.27 14.46 -7.15
C ALA A 59 -14.02 13.37 -6.35
N VAL A 60 -15.30 13.61 -6.11
CA VAL A 60 -16.23 12.62 -5.56
C VAL A 60 -17.43 12.52 -6.48
N SER A 61 -17.74 11.30 -6.93
CA SER A 61 -18.94 11.02 -7.72
C SER A 61 -19.82 9.99 -7.04
N ASP A 62 -21.13 10.14 -7.20
CA ASP A 62 -22.11 9.17 -6.73
C ASP A 62 -21.98 7.85 -7.51
N ASN A 63 -22.01 6.72 -6.81
CA ASN A 63 -22.14 5.39 -7.39
C ASN A 63 -23.41 4.70 -6.87
N LYS A 64 -24.56 5.27 -7.24
CA LYS A 64 -25.89 4.94 -6.70
C LYS A 64 -26.28 3.47 -6.89
N SER A 65 -25.82 2.81 -7.95
CA SER A 65 -26.13 1.41 -8.22
C SER A 65 -25.52 0.45 -7.20
N HIS A 66 -24.49 0.87 -6.46
CA HIS A 66 -23.78 0.04 -5.49
C HIS A 66 -23.80 0.58 -4.06
N GLY A 67 -24.63 1.60 -3.78
CA GLY A 67 -24.72 2.21 -2.44
C GLY A 67 -23.38 2.77 -1.94
N SER A 68 -22.55 3.27 -2.86
CA SER A 68 -21.21 3.79 -2.56
C SER A 68 -20.92 5.10 -3.29
N TYR A 69 -19.82 5.73 -2.91
CA TYR A 69 -19.23 6.90 -3.53
C TYR A 69 -17.87 6.52 -4.11
N SER A 70 -17.57 7.07 -5.28
CA SER A 70 -16.28 6.95 -5.94
C SER A 70 -15.44 8.17 -5.61
N TRP A 71 -14.38 7.96 -4.84
CA TRP A 71 -13.38 8.98 -4.56
C TRP A 71 -12.29 8.85 -5.62
N HIS A 72 -12.18 9.82 -6.51
CA HIS A 72 -11.11 9.91 -7.48
C HIS A 72 -9.88 10.43 -6.77
N VAL A 73 -8.79 9.68 -6.81
CA VAL A 73 -7.63 9.90 -5.95
C VAL A 73 -6.31 9.90 -6.72
N SER A 74 -5.40 10.74 -6.25
CA SER A 74 -4.02 10.82 -6.74
C SER A 74 -3.03 10.94 -5.59
N VAL A 75 -1.76 10.60 -5.86
CA VAL A 75 -0.69 10.77 -4.88
C VAL A 75 -0.32 12.25 -4.83
N GLU A 76 -0.54 12.88 -3.67
CA GLU A 76 -0.09 14.25 -3.40
C GLU A 76 1.40 14.23 -3.01
N ASN A 77 1.78 13.30 -2.13
CA ASN A 77 3.16 13.15 -1.67
C ASN A 77 3.43 11.73 -1.18
N LEU A 78 4.70 11.32 -1.21
CA LEU A 78 5.16 10.14 -0.50
C LEU A 78 5.51 10.51 0.94
N VAL A 79 5.40 9.57 1.88
CA VAL A 79 5.86 9.77 3.26
C VAL A 79 6.90 8.73 3.61
N LYS A 80 7.90 9.10 4.40
CA LYS A 80 8.81 8.11 4.96
C LYS A 80 8.00 7.10 5.77
N PRO A 81 8.04 5.80 5.43
CA PRO A 81 7.12 4.84 6.03
C PRO A 81 7.30 4.75 7.54
N PHE A 82 6.19 4.86 8.28
CA PHE A 82 6.19 4.74 9.73
C PHE A 82 4.99 3.93 10.22
N PRO A 83 5.13 3.18 11.34
CA PRO A 83 4.06 2.35 11.85
C PRO A 83 2.89 3.19 12.36
N VAL A 84 1.69 2.90 11.86
CA VAL A 84 0.45 3.55 12.27
C VAL A 84 -0.67 2.53 12.35
N LYS A 85 -1.38 2.51 13.48
CA LYS A 85 -2.56 1.67 13.63
C LYS A 85 -3.71 2.25 12.81
N GLY A 86 -4.02 1.61 11.68
CA GLY A 86 -5.19 1.95 10.86
C GLY A 86 -6.50 1.90 11.67
N ARG A 87 -7.42 2.82 11.35
CA ARG A 87 -8.78 2.88 11.92
C ARG A 87 -9.80 3.01 10.78
N LEU A 88 -11.06 2.68 11.08
CA LEU A 88 -12.17 2.99 10.19
C LEU A 88 -12.41 4.50 10.17
N HIS A 89 -12.85 5.02 9.02
CA HIS A 89 -13.03 6.45 8.76
C HIS A 89 -11.76 7.29 8.90
N PHE A 90 -11.88 8.60 8.69
CA PHE A 90 -10.78 9.52 8.95
C PHE A 90 -10.58 9.69 10.45
N TYR A 91 -9.32 9.75 10.84
CA TYR A 91 -8.88 10.03 12.20
C TYR A 91 -7.57 10.81 12.13
N GLN A 92 -7.30 11.57 13.18
CA GLN A 92 -6.10 12.38 13.25
C GLN A 92 -4.87 11.53 13.55
N VAL A 93 -3.80 11.78 12.80
CA VAL A 93 -2.45 11.30 13.07
C VAL A 93 -1.63 12.51 13.45
N ASP A 94 -0.72 12.35 14.39
CA ASP A 94 0.18 13.42 14.82
C ASP A 94 1.10 13.84 13.68
N ASP A 95 0.99 15.10 13.25
CA ASP A 95 1.75 15.68 12.13
C ASP A 95 3.26 15.59 12.35
N ALA A 96 3.72 15.58 13.61
CA ALA A 96 5.14 15.43 13.94
C ALA A 96 5.73 14.07 13.50
N LYS A 97 4.88 13.10 13.17
CA LYS A 97 5.29 11.78 12.66
C LYS A 97 5.35 11.72 11.14
N ILE A 98 4.83 12.73 10.44
CA ILE A 98 4.67 12.72 8.99
C ILE A 98 5.87 13.44 8.36
N GLU A 99 6.84 12.66 7.88
CA GLU A 99 7.98 13.15 7.09
C GLU A 99 7.68 12.93 5.60
N THR A 100 7.42 14.00 4.85
CA THR A 100 7.13 13.92 3.41
C THR A 100 8.40 13.75 2.57
N LEU A 101 8.28 13.10 1.41
CA LEU A 101 9.38 12.83 0.48
C LEU A 101 9.10 13.43 -0.92
N PRO A 102 8.90 14.76 -1.05
CA PRO A 102 8.52 15.38 -2.33
C PRO A 102 9.57 15.20 -3.43
N HIS A 103 10.85 15.09 -3.05
CA HIS A 103 11.97 14.88 -3.98
C HIS A 103 11.92 13.54 -4.73
N LEU A 104 11.04 12.62 -4.32
CA LEU A 104 10.87 11.33 -4.97
C LEU A 104 9.74 11.31 -6.02
N LEU A 105 8.90 12.35 -6.10
CA LEU A 105 7.72 12.35 -6.98
C LEU A 105 8.05 12.23 -8.46
N ASP A 106 9.07 12.94 -8.95
CA ASP A 106 9.51 12.81 -10.36
C ASP A 106 10.00 11.39 -10.66
N SER A 107 10.78 10.81 -9.73
CA SER A 107 11.27 9.43 -9.89
C SER A 107 10.16 8.38 -9.75
N LEU A 108 9.09 8.67 -9.01
CA LEU A 108 7.87 7.86 -8.98
C LEU A 108 7.17 7.91 -10.35
N MET A 109 7.01 9.09 -10.96
CA MET A 109 6.36 9.21 -12.28
C MET A 109 7.11 8.40 -13.34
N VAL A 110 8.44 8.53 -13.39
CA VAL A 110 9.28 7.73 -14.30
C VAL A 110 9.10 6.23 -14.05
N TYR A 111 9.03 5.80 -12.78
CA TYR A 111 8.83 4.39 -12.43
C TYR A 111 7.43 3.87 -12.83
N ARG A 112 6.40 4.72 -12.84
CA ARG A 112 5.04 4.35 -13.27
C ARG A 112 4.96 4.15 -14.78
N GLU A 113 5.60 5.02 -15.55
CA GLU A 113 5.61 4.97 -17.03
C GLU A 113 6.36 3.75 -17.56
N ASP A 114 7.41 3.35 -16.84
CA ASP A 114 8.27 2.25 -17.21
C ASP A 114 8.40 1.28 -16.04
N LYS A 115 7.39 0.43 -15.88
CA LYS A 115 7.21 -0.59 -14.83
C LYS A 115 8.31 -1.69 -14.81
N GLY A 116 9.55 -1.35 -15.14
CA GLY A 116 10.70 -2.25 -15.12
C GLY A 116 12.07 -1.64 -15.42
N SER A 117 12.21 -0.43 -16.00
CA SER A 117 13.52 -0.05 -16.58
C SER A 117 14.57 0.55 -15.65
N LYS A 118 14.23 1.01 -14.44
CA LYS A 118 15.23 1.63 -13.55
C LYS A 118 15.22 1.00 -12.16
N LYS A 119 15.84 -0.18 -12.05
CA LYS A 119 16.20 -0.82 -10.77
C LYS A 119 17.06 0.07 -9.84
N ASN A 120 17.59 1.19 -10.35
CA ASN A 120 18.49 2.14 -9.65
C ASN A 120 17.94 3.58 -9.62
N GLY A 121 16.62 3.78 -9.66
CA GLY A 121 16.03 5.11 -9.51
C GLY A 121 15.90 5.52 -8.03
N ASN A 122 15.96 6.82 -7.72
CA ASN A 122 15.81 7.34 -6.36
C ASN A 122 14.56 6.79 -5.64
N PHE A 123 13.42 6.69 -6.33
CA PHE A 123 12.21 6.07 -5.79
C PHE A 123 12.42 4.60 -5.38
N VAL A 124 13.10 3.81 -6.23
CA VAL A 124 13.37 2.41 -5.90
C VAL A 124 14.29 2.31 -4.69
N GLU A 125 15.38 3.05 -4.68
CA GLU A 125 16.41 2.97 -3.64
C GLU A 125 15.93 3.51 -2.29
N GLN A 126 15.24 4.65 -2.30
CA GLN A 126 14.88 5.39 -1.08
C GLN A 126 13.47 5.08 -0.59
N TYR A 127 12.63 4.43 -1.40
CA TYR A 127 11.24 4.15 -1.03
C TYR A 127 10.87 2.67 -1.19
N VAL A 128 11.01 2.09 -2.39
CA VAL A 128 10.62 0.68 -2.63
C VAL A 128 11.46 -0.29 -1.80
N ASN A 129 12.78 -0.16 -1.83
CA ASN A 129 13.69 -1.06 -1.11
C ASN A 129 13.47 -1.04 0.41
N PRO A 130 13.34 0.14 1.08
CA PRO A 130 12.92 0.20 2.47
C PRO A 130 11.58 -0.48 2.76
N LEU A 131 10.57 -0.30 1.91
CA LEU A 131 9.28 -0.96 2.06
C LEU A 131 9.41 -2.49 1.98
N LEU A 132 10.13 -3.00 0.98
CA LEU A 132 10.37 -4.44 0.82
C LEU A 132 11.11 -5.02 2.03
N LYS A 133 12.08 -4.30 2.60
CA LYS A 133 12.79 -4.72 3.82
C LYS A 133 11.84 -4.81 5.02
N ILE A 134 10.95 -3.84 5.19
CA ILE A 134 9.95 -3.85 6.27
C ILE A 134 8.98 -5.02 6.07
N GLY A 135 8.37 -5.17 4.89
CA GLY A 135 7.40 -6.24 4.65
C GLY A 135 8.01 -7.64 4.71
N TYR A 136 9.25 -7.83 4.23
CA TYR A 136 10.01 -9.05 4.47
C TYR A 136 10.19 -9.34 5.97
N GLY A 137 10.49 -8.31 6.77
CA GLY A 137 10.59 -8.40 8.22
C GLY A 137 9.30 -8.81 8.92
N GLN A 138 8.14 -8.41 8.38
CA GLN A 138 6.80 -8.74 8.90
C GLN A 138 6.31 -10.14 8.49
N MET A 139 6.87 -10.71 7.43
CA MET A 139 6.51 -12.05 6.98
C MET A 139 6.82 -13.10 8.06
N PRO A 140 5.95 -14.11 8.31
CA PRO A 140 6.25 -15.14 9.29
C PRO A 140 7.52 -15.93 8.93
N LYS A 141 8.30 -16.30 9.95
CA LYS A 141 9.62 -16.95 9.81
C LYS A 141 9.62 -18.19 8.90
N LYS A 142 8.53 -18.96 8.90
CA LYS A 142 8.36 -20.12 8.01
C LYS A 142 8.54 -19.75 6.53
N TYR A 143 7.95 -18.64 6.11
CA TYR A 143 7.97 -18.20 4.71
C TYR A 143 9.26 -17.44 4.37
N GLN A 144 9.84 -16.70 5.34
CA GLN A 144 11.20 -16.16 5.21
C GLN A 144 12.22 -17.27 4.89
N LYS A 145 12.14 -18.41 5.59
CA LYS A 145 13.00 -19.57 5.34
C LYS A 145 12.79 -20.21 3.97
N ILE A 146 11.56 -20.20 3.45
CA ILE A 146 11.28 -20.70 2.09
C ILE A 146 12.04 -19.84 1.09
N ILE A 147 11.87 -18.51 1.13
CA ILE A 147 12.57 -17.58 0.23
C ILE A 147 14.10 -17.70 0.37
N GLN A 148 14.63 -17.80 1.58
CA GLN A 148 16.07 -17.99 1.80
C GLN A 148 16.61 -19.28 1.17
N ARG A 149 15.80 -20.34 1.13
CA ARG A 149 16.19 -21.63 0.55
C ARG A 149 16.00 -21.70 -0.96
N THR A 150 14.92 -21.12 -1.48
CA THR A 150 14.53 -21.26 -2.90
C THR A 150 14.94 -20.09 -3.76
N GLY A 151 15.20 -18.91 -3.16
CA GLY A 151 15.33 -17.66 -3.88
C GLY A 151 14.02 -17.19 -4.54
N ASP A 152 12.90 -17.88 -4.29
CA ASP A 152 11.66 -17.69 -5.03
C ASP A 152 10.50 -17.31 -4.11
N TRP A 153 9.98 -16.10 -4.34
CA TRP A 153 8.83 -15.54 -3.64
C TRP A 153 7.51 -16.25 -3.97
N HIS A 154 7.36 -16.80 -5.17
CA HIS A 154 6.13 -17.50 -5.58
C HIS A 154 5.90 -18.73 -4.72
N VAL A 155 6.97 -19.50 -4.45
CA VAL A 155 6.89 -20.68 -3.58
C VAL A 155 6.41 -20.33 -2.17
N ALA A 156 6.86 -19.21 -1.61
CA ALA A 156 6.41 -18.74 -0.31
C ALA A 156 4.95 -18.27 -0.33
N ALA A 157 4.54 -17.54 -1.38
CA ALA A 157 3.17 -17.06 -1.56
C ALA A 157 2.18 -18.22 -1.72
N GLU A 158 2.48 -19.21 -2.57
CA GLU A 158 1.63 -20.40 -2.75
C GLU A 158 1.48 -21.19 -1.45
N THR A 159 2.56 -21.33 -0.68
CA THR A 159 2.52 -22.01 0.62
C THR A 159 1.61 -21.29 1.61
N TRP A 160 1.60 -19.96 1.59
CA TRP A 160 0.70 -19.15 2.41
C TRP A 160 -0.75 -19.35 2.00
N TYR A 161 -1.04 -19.18 0.71
CA TYR A 161 -2.37 -19.33 0.15
C TYR A 161 -2.98 -20.69 0.52
N LYS A 162 -2.23 -21.78 0.32
CA LYS A 162 -2.65 -23.14 0.70
C LYS A 162 -2.97 -23.24 2.19
N SER A 163 -2.11 -22.70 3.07
CA SER A 163 -2.31 -22.77 4.53
C SER A 163 -3.52 -22.00 5.06
N ARG A 164 -3.96 -20.96 4.34
CA ARG A 164 -5.13 -20.14 4.70
C ARG A 164 -6.44 -20.74 4.21
N ASN A 165 -6.39 -21.49 3.11
CA ASN A 165 -7.57 -22.11 2.49
C ASN A 165 -7.75 -23.60 2.84
N SER A 166 -6.76 -24.24 3.46
CA SER A 166 -6.86 -25.63 3.94
C SER A 166 -7.64 -25.78 5.26
N GLY A 167 -8.22 -24.70 5.80
CA GLY A 167 -9.00 -24.68 7.04
C GLY A 167 -10.52 -24.70 6.86
N THR A 168 -11.01 -24.87 5.63
CA THR A 168 -12.44 -24.98 5.31
C THR A 168 -12.73 -26.37 4.73
N HIS A 169 -12.80 -27.37 5.59
CA HIS A 169 -13.51 -28.64 5.37
C HIS A 169 -14.30 -28.97 6.63
#